data_AF-A0A2N4SI37-F1
#
_entry.id   AF-A0A2N4SI37-F1
#
_cell.length_a   1.000
_cell.length_b   1.000
_cell.length_c   1.000
_cell.angle_alpha   90.00
_cell.angle_beta   90.00
_cell.angle_gamma   90.00
#
_symmetry.space_group_name_H-M   'P 1'
#
loop_
_entity.id
_entity.type
_entity.pdbx_description
1 polymer ?
#
loop_
_entity_poly.entity_id
_entity_poly.type
_entity_poly.pdbx_seq_one_letter_code
_entity_poly.pdbx_strand_id
1 'polypeptide(L)'
;MTDPAPERLPDIPFDTIVEQMVAGIYVIQDDRFVYCNATWAGIAGYTAEEATGMSLAQIVPPDFLEVVRSRISARLAGLPPSMHFITRGLHRDGRVRFVEVHGSRITYRGRPAVMGVGVDVTERVRHEEERQRSREQLQALAAYTANKLEEQRLALSRDVHDVLGGMLTSIKMDATRIQRRADNPEVQALTQGLIALTQQTIDTVKQISEALRPSALDHLDLSVALANELQAFTRRSGVPHSLDADAPALRLAPKHATAVYRIFQEGLTNVSRHSKAQHVDVRLRVEGERLRLTLHDDGCGFDVDAPEGSALGLLSMRERAREIGGELHIRSAPGAGTRLALSVPLHQESGAA
;
A
#
# COMPACT_ATOMS: atom_id res chain seq x y z
N MET A 1 29.01 -34.45 59.76
CA MET A 1 28.70 -33.19 59.07
C MET A 1 27.28 -33.31 58.57
N THR A 2 26.32 -32.86 59.38
CA THR A 2 24.89 -32.91 59.10
C THR A 2 24.52 -31.75 58.18
N ASP A 3 23.97 -32.09 57.02
CA ASP A 3 23.47 -31.15 56.01
C ASP A 3 22.28 -30.36 56.60
N PRO A 4 22.28 -29.01 56.60
CA PRO A 4 21.15 -28.25 57.10
C PRO A 4 19.98 -28.38 56.12
N ALA A 5 18.82 -28.77 56.65
CA ALA A 5 17.57 -28.87 55.89
C ALA A 5 17.26 -27.55 55.15
N PRO A 6 16.68 -27.61 53.94
CA PRO A 6 16.36 -26.40 53.19
C PRO A 6 15.34 -25.57 53.97
N GLU A 7 15.71 -24.34 54.29
CA GLU A 7 14.81 -23.30 54.82
C GLU A 7 13.60 -23.21 53.89
N ARG A 8 12.43 -23.61 54.40
CA ARG A 8 11.16 -23.30 53.77
C ARG A 8 11.04 -21.78 53.72
N LEU A 9 11.06 -21.23 52.51
CA LEU A 9 10.69 -19.84 52.25
C LEU A 9 9.39 -19.54 53.04
N PRO A 10 9.32 -18.42 53.78
CA PRO A 10 8.10 -18.05 54.51
C PRO A 10 6.93 -18.01 53.51
N ASP A 11 5.77 -18.54 53.93
CA ASP A 11 4.53 -18.55 53.15
C ASP A 11 4.21 -17.11 52.72
N ILE A 12 4.54 -16.74 51.49
CA ILE A 12 4.14 -15.47 50.91
C ILE A 12 2.60 -15.53 50.82
N PRO A 13 1.85 -14.61 51.46
CA PRO A 13 0.40 -14.68 51.46
C PRO A 13 -0.10 -14.61 50.01
N PHE A 14 -0.86 -15.62 49.58
CA PHE A 14 -1.42 -15.72 48.23
C PHE A 14 -2.17 -14.43 47.83
N ASP A 15 -2.86 -13.81 48.80
CA ASP A 15 -3.57 -12.54 48.61
C ASP A 15 -2.64 -11.38 48.24
N THR A 16 -1.43 -11.32 48.80
CA THR A 16 -0.44 -10.27 48.48
C THR A 16 0.10 -10.43 47.06
N ILE A 17 0.29 -11.66 46.59
CA ILE A 17 0.74 -11.94 45.22
C ILE A 17 -0.35 -11.52 44.22
N VAL A 18 -1.60 -11.87 44.48
CA VAL A 18 -2.73 -11.58 43.59
C VAL A 18 -3.04 -10.08 43.52
N GLU A 19 -2.91 -9.35 44.62
CA GLU A 19 -3.16 -7.90 44.63
C GLU A 19 -2.02 -7.08 43.98
N GLN A 20 -0.79 -7.60 43.93
CA GLN A 20 0.33 -6.96 43.22
C GLN A 20 0.41 -7.35 41.74
N MET A 21 -0.48 -8.23 41.25
CA MET A 21 -0.49 -8.59 39.84
C MET A 21 -0.90 -7.41 38.95
N VAL A 22 -0.09 -7.18 37.92
CA VAL A 22 -0.37 -6.22 36.83
C VAL A 22 -1.63 -6.60 36.05
N ALA A 23 -2.02 -7.88 36.09
CA ALA A 23 -3.25 -8.36 35.49
C ALA A 23 -4.40 -8.39 36.52
N GLY A 24 -5.59 -8.04 36.06
CA GLY A 24 -6.82 -8.19 36.83
C GLY A 24 -7.21 -9.65 36.95
N ILE A 25 -7.56 -10.11 38.14
CA ILE A 25 -8.09 -11.46 38.39
C ILE A 25 -9.54 -11.35 38.81
N TYR A 26 -10.39 -12.24 38.30
CA TYR A 26 -11.79 -12.31 38.65
C TYR A 26 -12.31 -13.75 38.72
N VAL A 27 -13.37 -13.95 39.51
CA VAL A 27 -14.16 -15.17 39.52
C VAL A 27 -15.63 -14.81 39.34
N ILE A 28 -16.28 -15.45 38.37
CA ILE A 28 -17.70 -15.27 38.07
C ILE A 28 -18.46 -16.55 38.42
N GLN A 29 -19.57 -16.37 39.13
CA GLN A 29 -20.56 -17.42 39.42
C GLN A 29 -21.94 -16.77 39.46
N ASP A 30 -22.95 -17.46 38.92
CA ASP A 30 -24.36 -16.99 38.92
C ASP A 30 -24.52 -15.55 38.34
N ASP A 31 -23.88 -15.26 37.20
CA ASP A 31 -23.88 -13.94 36.51
C ASP A 31 -23.25 -12.78 37.30
N ARG A 32 -22.51 -13.08 38.39
CA ARG A 32 -21.90 -12.08 39.28
C ARG A 32 -20.42 -12.33 39.53
N PHE A 33 -19.69 -11.25 39.79
CA PHE A 33 -18.31 -11.31 40.28
C PHE A 33 -18.31 -11.72 41.75
N VAL A 34 -17.92 -12.96 42.05
CA VAL A 34 -17.83 -13.45 43.44
C VAL A 34 -16.46 -13.20 44.06
N TYR A 35 -15.49 -12.79 43.23
CA TYR A 35 -14.18 -12.32 43.63
C TYR A 35 -13.59 -11.46 42.50
N CYS A 36 -12.85 -10.41 42.84
CA CYS A 36 -11.91 -9.75 41.95
C CYS A 36 -10.83 -9.00 42.74
N ASN A 37 -9.63 -8.88 42.17
CA ASN A 37 -8.58 -8.06 42.77
C ASN A 37 -8.76 -6.57 42.42
N ALA A 38 -7.98 -5.71 43.08
CA ALA A 38 -8.03 -4.26 42.85
C ALA A 38 -7.77 -3.88 41.38
N THR A 39 -6.83 -4.58 40.71
CA THR A 39 -6.50 -4.34 39.31
C THR A 39 -7.70 -4.57 38.38
N TRP A 40 -8.44 -5.68 38.54
CA TRP A 40 -9.64 -5.94 37.72
C TRP A 40 -10.74 -4.91 37.95
N ALA A 41 -11.02 -4.59 39.21
CA ALA A 41 -12.03 -3.59 39.54
C ALA A 41 -11.66 -2.20 38.98
N GLY A 42 -10.38 -1.84 39.03
CA GLY A 42 -9.84 -0.60 38.50
C GLY A 42 -10.03 -0.43 36.98
N ILE A 43 -10.00 -1.51 36.20
CA ILE A 43 -10.29 -1.48 34.74
C ILE A 43 -11.70 -0.92 34.48
N ALA A 44 -12.68 -1.26 35.33
CA ALA A 44 -14.05 -0.77 35.24
C ALA A 44 -14.30 0.51 36.08
N GLY A 45 -13.31 1.00 36.82
CA GLY A 45 -13.35 2.22 37.62
C GLY A 45 -13.93 2.05 39.04
N TYR A 46 -14.04 0.81 39.50
CA TYR A 46 -14.59 0.47 40.82
C TYR A 46 -13.50 0.04 41.79
N THR A 47 -13.79 0.07 43.09
CA THR A 47 -12.96 -0.65 44.08
C THR A 47 -13.28 -2.15 44.04
N ALA A 48 -12.36 -3.00 44.53
CA ALA A 48 -12.60 -4.45 44.61
C ALA A 48 -13.84 -4.79 45.46
N GLU A 49 -14.10 -3.99 46.50
CA GLU A 49 -15.27 -4.12 47.39
C GLU A 49 -16.58 -3.78 46.65
N GLU A 50 -16.59 -2.72 45.85
CA GLU A 50 -17.74 -2.35 45.01
C GLU A 50 -17.97 -3.38 43.90
N ALA A 51 -16.89 -3.83 43.24
CA ALA A 51 -16.95 -4.75 42.10
C ALA A 51 -17.37 -6.16 42.51
N THR A 52 -17.00 -6.60 43.71
CA THR A 52 -17.41 -7.89 44.25
C THR A 52 -18.92 -7.87 44.54
N GLY A 53 -19.66 -8.71 43.84
CA GLY A 53 -21.12 -8.82 43.90
C GLY A 53 -21.82 -8.16 42.71
N MET A 54 -21.14 -7.33 41.91
CA MET A 54 -21.74 -6.74 40.70
C MET A 54 -22.12 -7.82 39.69
N SER A 55 -23.20 -7.58 38.95
CA SER A 55 -23.56 -8.44 37.81
C SER A 55 -22.77 -8.05 36.56
N LEU A 56 -22.65 -8.98 35.62
CA LEU A 56 -22.04 -8.70 34.31
C LEU A 56 -22.70 -7.53 33.58
N ALA A 57 -24.03 -7.37 33.72
CA ALA A 57 -24.78 -6.30 33.09
C ALA A 57 -24.36 -4.88 33.51
N GLN A 58 -23.67 -4.74 34.65
CA GLN A 58 -23.20 -3.45 35.14
C GLN A 58 -21.85 -3.04 34.55
N ILE A 59 -21.03 -4.00 34.10
CA ILE A 59 -19.66 -3.75 33.60
C ILE A 59 -19.42 -4.28 32.19
N VAL A 60 -20.47 -4.71 31.50
CA VAL A 60 -20.44 -5.11 30.09
C VAL A 60 -21.44 -4.25 29.34
N PRO A 61 -21.09 -3.69 28.16
CA PRO A 61 -22.03 -2.91 27.36
C PRO A 61 -23.31 -3.72 27.04
N PRO A 62 -24.51 -3.09 27.08
CA PRO A 62 -25.78 -3.81 26.91
C PRO A 62 -25.90 -4.60 25.59
N ASP A 63 -25.38 -4.04 24.49
CA ASP A 63 -25.34 -4.67 23.17
C ASP A 63 -24.40 -5.88 23.10
N PHE A 64 -23.52 -6.03 24.09
CA PHE A 64 -22.48 -7.07 24.13
C PHE A 64 -22.70 -8.10 25.26
N LEU A 65 -23.66 -7.86 26.16
CA LEU A 65 -23.90 -8.68 27.34
C LEU A 65 -24.23 -10.13 27.01
N GLU A 66 -25.09 -10.36 26.01
CA GLU A 66 -25.52 -11.71 25.63
C GLU A 66 -24.37 -12.55 25.05
N VAL A 67 -23.46 -11.90 24.32
CA VAL A 67 -22.23 -12.52 23.82
C VAL A 67 -21.35 -12.98 24.97
N VAL A 68 -21.17 -12.14 25.99
CA VAL A 68 -20.37 -12.48 27.18
C VAL A 68 -21.01 -13.61 27.99
N ARG A 69 -22.33 -13.57 28.21
CA ARG A 69 -23.07 -14.63 28.90
C ARG A 69 -22.97 -15.96 28.18
N SER A 70 -23.16 -15.98 26.86
CA SER A 70 -23.02 -17.19 26.05
C SER A 70 -21.62 -17.81 26.19
N ARG A 71 -20.56 -16.99 26.17
CA ARG A 71 -19.18 -17.45 26.38
C ARG A 71 -18.95 -18.05 27.77
N ILE A 72 -19.54 -17.46 28.81
CA ILE A 72 -19.45 -17.98 30.18
C ILE A 72 -20.23 -19.28 30.34
N SER A 73 -21.45 -19.35 29.79
CA SER A 73 -22.27 -20.57 29.79
C SER A 73 -21.57 -21.72 29.06
N ALA A 74 -21.00 -21.48 27.88
CA ALA A 74 -20.19 -22.46 27.16
C ALA A 74 -18.98 -22.91 27.97
N ARG A 75 -18.34 -21.99 28.71
CA ARG A 75 -17.21 -22.31 29.59
C ARG A 75 -17.62 -23.23 30.73
N LEU A 76 -18.74 -22.94 31.38
CA LEU A 76 -19.29 -23.78 32.44
C LEU A 76 -19.68 -25.17 31.91
N ALA A 77 -20.10 -25.27 30.65
CA ALA A 77 -20.35 -26.54 29.97
C ALA A 77 -19.08 -27.32 29.56
N GLY A 78 -17.89 -26.70 29.64
CA GLY A 78 -16.59 -27.35 29.39
C GLY A 78 -16.04 -27.22 27.97
N LEU A 79 -16.58 -26.33 27.13
CA LEU A 79 -16.17 -26.15 25.74
C LEU A 79 -15.87 -24.66 25.44
N PRO A 80 -14.65 -24.27 25.00
CA PRO A 80 -13.34 -24.93 25.11
C PRO A 80 -12.70 -24.79 26.52
N PRO A 81 -11.67 -25.60 26.86
CA PRO A 81 -11.03 -25.57 28.19
C PRO A 81 -10.37 -24.24 28.52
N SER A 82 -9.78 -23.57 27.52
CA SER A 82 -9.20 -22.21 27.60
C SER A 82 -9.58 -21.42 26.35
N MET A 83 -9.78 -20.10 26.50
CA MET A 83 -9.98 -19.20 25.36
C MET A 83 -9.32 -17.87 25.71
N HIS A 84 -8.61 -17.31 24.73
CA HIS A 84 -7.92 -16.04 24.82
C HIS A 84 -8.51 -15.12 23.76
N PHE A 85 -9.10 -14.01 24.18
CA PHE A 85 -9.74 -13.05 23.27
C PHE A 85 -9.85 -11.67 23.90
N ILE A 86 -10.03 -10.65 23.07
CA ILE A 86 -10.34 -9.29 23.51
C ILE A 86 -11.86 -9.15 23.64
N THR A 87 -12.31 -8.63 24.78
CA THR A 87 -13.71 -8.34 25.09
C THR A 87 -13.91 -6.86 25.38
N ARG A 88 -15.18 -6.44 25.45
CA ARG A 88 -15.57 -5.08 25.79
C ARG A 88 -16.12 -5.03 27.21
N GLY A 89 -15.48 -4.24 28.07
CA GLY A 89 -15.97 -3.82 29.37
C GLY A 89 -16.56 -2.41 29.32
N LEU A 90 -17.44 -2.10 30.26
CA LEU A 90 -18.02 -0.78 30.47
C LEU A 90 -17.44 -0.21 31.76
N HIS A 91 -16.76 0.92 31.65
CA HIS A 91 -16.27 1.66 32.81
C HIS A 91 -17.41 2.51 33.40
N ARG A 92 -17.35 2.82 34.70
CA ARG A 92 -18.41 3.58 35.41
C ARG A 92 -18.72 4.97 34.85
N ASP A 93 -17.80 5.54 34.07
CA ASP A 93 -17.98 6.83 33.37
C ASP A 93 -18.68 6.66 31.99
N GLY A 94 -19.09 5.44 31.64
CA GLY A 94 -19.75 5.10 30.39
C GLY A 94 -18.79 4.78 29.24
N ARG A 95 -17.47 4.90 29.40
CA ARG A 95 -16.51 4.57 28.34
C ARG A 95 -16.34 3.07 28.19
N VAL A 96 -16.18 2.61 26.95
CA VAL A 96 -15.82 1.22 26.65
C VAL A 96 -14.33 1.01 26.88
N ARG A 97 -14.00 -0.09 27.56
CA ARG A 97 -12.64 -0.60 27.75
C ARG A 97 -12.48 -1.91 26.99
N PHE A 98 -11.35 -2.07 26.32
CA PHE A 98 -11.00 -3.33 25.68
C PHE A 98 -10.14 -4.14 26.63
N VAL A 99 -10.58 -5.34 26.95
CA VAL A 99 -9.94 -6.19 27.95
C VAL A 99 -9.58 -7.51 27.30
N GLU A 100 -8.29 -7.83 27.27
CA GLU A 100 -7.80 -9.13 26.83
C GLU A 100 -7.98 -10.11 27.98
N VAL A 101 -8.82 -11.13 27.78
CA VAL A 101 -9.21 -12.07 28.85
C VAL A 101 -8.77 -13.48 28.53
N HIS A 102 -8.28 -14.15 29.57
CA HIS A 102 -8.03 -15.58 29.59
C HIS A 102 -8.78 -16.20 30.76
N GLY A 103 -9.78 -17.03 30.45
CA GLY A 103 -10.58 -17.71 31.47
C GLY A 103 -10.32 -19.22 31.52
N SER A 104 -10.66 -19.86 32.62
CA SER A 104 -10.78 -21.31 32.79
C SER A 104 -11.97 -21.65 33.70
N ARG A 105 -12.48 -22.88 33.59
CA ARG A 105 -13.51 -23.38 34.51
C ARG A 105 -12.85 -23.87 35.79
N ILE A 106 -13.40 -23.46 36.92
CA ILE A 106 -12.97 -23.91 38.25
C ILE A 106 -14.18 -24.37 39.08
N THR A 107 -13.89 -24.95 40.24
CA THR A 107 -14.89 -25.19 41.29
C THR A 107 -14.67 -24.17 42.39
N TYR A 108 -15.68 -23.35 42.66
CA TYR A 108 -15.66 -22.35 43.73
C TYR A 108 -16.83 -22.59 44.68
N ARG A 109 -16.54 -22.75 45.97
CA ARG A 109 -17.52 -23.11 47.01
C ARG A 109 -18.39 -24.32 46.64
N GLY A 110 -17.78 -25.36 46.07
CA GLY A 110 -18.45 -26.61 45.69
C GLY A 110 -19.32 -26.55 44.44
N ARG A 111 -19.40 -25.41 43.75
CA ARG A 111 -20.17 -25.24 42.51
C ARG A 111 -19.28 -24.77 41.35
N PRO A 112 -19.64 -25.06 40.08
CA PRO A 112 -18.89 -24.56 38.93
C PRO A 112 -18.82 -23.02 38.91
N ALA A 113 -17.66 -22.48 38.56
CA ALA A 113 -17.41 -21.05 38.37
C ALA A 113 -16.40 -20.84 37.24
N VAL A 114 -16.30 -19.60 36.76
CA VAL A 114 -15.30 -19.19 35.77
C VAL A 114 -14.29 -18.28 36.44
N MET A 115 -13.03 -18.68 36.49
CA MET A 115 -11.93 -17.80 36.88
C MET A 115 -11.31 -17.23 35.61
N GLY A 116 -10.94 -15.96 35.63
CA GLY A 116 -10.21 -15.36 34.53
C GLY A 116 -9.21 -14.33 34.98
N VAL A 117 -8.27 -14.09 34.07
CA VAL A 117 -7.29 -13.03 34.12
C VAL A 117 -7.60 -12.07 32.99
N GLY A 118 -7.50 -10.77 33.25
CA GLY A 118 -7.80 -9.71 32.31
C GLY A 118 -6.77 -8.61 32.31
N VAL A 119 -6.39 -8.14 31.12
CA VAL A 119 -5.47 -7.02 30.93
C VAL A 119 -6.19 -5.93 30.13
N ASP A 120 -6.18 -4.70 30.60
CA ASP A 120 -6.69 -3.56 29.83
C ASP A 120 -5.76 -3.32 28.64
N VAL A 121 -6.30 -3.46 27.43
CA VAL A 121 -5.60 -3.26 26.15
C VAL A 121 -6.24 -2.11 25.37
N THR A 122 -7.01 -1.24 26.03
CA THR A 122 -7.74 -0.13 25.40
C THR A 122 -6.81 0.79 24.61
N GLU A 123 -5.69 1.23 25.18
CA GLU A 123 -4.75 2.11 24.49
C GLU A 123 -4.09 1.40 23.30
N ARG A 124 -3.74 0.12 23.46
CA ARG A 124 -3.16 -0.70 22.38
C ARG A 124 -4.12 -0.83 21.20
N VAL A 125 -5.38 -1.17 21.46
CA VAL A 125 -6.41 -1.32 20.43
C VAL A 125 -6.68 0.02 19.74
N ARG A 126 -6.83 1.11 20.50
CA ARG A 126 -7.07 2.46 19.93
C ARG A 126 -5.91 2.94 19.06
N HIS A 127 -4.67 2.77 19.51
CA HIS A 127 -3.50 3.14 18.71
C HIS A 127 -3.42 2.32 17.42
N GLU A 128 -3.75 1.03 17.46
CA GLU A 128 -3.76 0.19 16.26
C GLU A 128 -4.86 0.63 15.28
N GLU A 129 -6.08 0.90 15.78
CA GLU A 129 -7.19 1.43 14.97
C GLU A 129 -6.86 2.79 14.36
N GLU A 130 -6.25 3.71 15.11
CA GLU A 130 -5.82 5.02 14.62
C GLU A 130 -4.73 4.89 13.56
N ARG A 131 -3.74 4.01 13.77
CA ARG A 131 -2.69 3.73 12.78
C ARG A 131 -3.27 3.14 11.50
N GLN A 132 -4.19 2.18 11.63
CA GLN A 132 -4.87 1.58 10.49
C GLN A 132 -5.68 2.61 9.71
N ARG A 133 -6.47 3.44 10.42
CA ARG A 133 -7.25 4.51 9.81
C ARG A 133 -6.38 5.56 9.12
N SER A 134 -5.27 5.96 9.75
CA SER A 134 -4.31 6.89 9.15
C SER A 134 -3.68 6.30 7.89
N ARG A 135 -3.31 5.01 7.92
CA ARG A 135 -2.78 4.30 6.76
C ARG A 135 -3.77 4.25 5.61
N GLU A 136 -5.04 3.95 5.87
CA GLU A 136 -6.12 3.95 4.87
C GLU A 136 -6.33 5.34 4.27
N GLN A 137 -6.32 6.40 5.10
CA GLN A 137 -6.42 7.78 4.64
C GLN A 137 -5.24 8.19 3.75
N LEU A 138 -4.01 7.82 4.13
CA LEU A 138 -2.82 8.09 3.33
C LEU A 138 -2.87 7.36 1.98
N GLN A 139 -3.30 6.10 1.96
CA GLN A 139 -3.46 5.34 0.72
C GLN A 139 -4.53 5.97 -0.19
N ALA A 140 -5.67 6.39 0.36
CA ALA A 140 -6.72 7.05 -0.40
C ALA A 140 -6.25 8.40 -0.97
N LEU A 141 -5.51 9.20 -0.19
CA LEU A 141 -4.96 10.46 -0.64
C LEU A 141 -3.91 10.26 -1.74
N ALA A 142 -3.01 9.29 -1.59
CA ALA A 142 -2.01 8.96 -2.59
C ALA A 142 -2.65 8.57 -3.93
N ALA A 143 -3.67 7.71 -3.90
CA ALA A 143 -4.43 7.33 -5.09
C ALA A 143 -5.15 8.53 -5.73
N TYR A 144 -5.76 9.40 -4.91
CA TYR A 144 -6.40 10.63 -5.38
C TYR A 144 -5.41 11.57 -6.09
N THR A 145 -4.26 11.83 -5.46
CA THR A 145 -3.21 12.69 -6.04
C THR A 145 -2.62 12.09 -7.31
N ALA A 146 -2.40 10.77 -7.37
CA ALA A 146 -1.91 10.09 -8.56
C ALA A 146 -2.89 10.23 -9.74
N ASN A 147 -4.19 10.06 -9.50
CA ASN A 147 -5.21 10.24 -10.52
C ASN A 147 -5.28 11.70 -11.00
N LYS A 148 -5.23 12.67 -10.07
CA LYS A 148 -5.24 14.10 -10.41
C LYS A 148 -4.03 14.50 -11.24
N LEU A 149 -2.85 13.96 -10.93
CA LEU A 149 -1.64 14.21 -11.70
C LEU A 149 -1.77 13.65 -13.14
N GLU A 150 -2.39 12.48 -13.31
CA GLU A 150 -2.60 11.89 -14.62
C GLU A 150 -3.63 12.69 -15.45
N GLU A 151 -4.71 13.17 -14.82
CA GLU A 151 -5.67 14.09 -15.45
C GLU A 151 -4.99 15.40 -15.89
N GLN A 152 -4.12 15.96 -15.05
CA GLN A 152 -3.37 17.17 -15.40
C GLN A 152 -2.39 16.94 -16.55
N ARG A 153 -1.69 15.79 -16.57
CA ARG A 153 -0.81 15.44 -17.70
C ARG A 153 -1.59 15.31 -19.00
N LEU A 154 -2.79 14.72 -18.94
CA LEU A 154 -3.69 14.63 -20.07
C LEU A 154 -4.10 16.01 -20.59
N ALA A 155 -4.56 16.88 -19.70
CA ALA A 155 -4.97 18.24 -20.06
C ALA A 155 -3.80 19.04 -20.65
N LEU A 156 -2.64 19.04 -19.97
CA LEU A 156 -1.46 19.75 -20.41
C LEU A 156 -0.93 19.24 -21.76
N SER A 157 -0.95 17.92 -21.99
CA SER A 157 -0.53 17.36 -23.29
C SER A 157 -1.42 17.86 -24.44
N ARG A 158 -2.74 17.99 -24.20
CA ARG A 158 -3.69 18.53 -25.19
C ARG A 158 -3.49 20.02 -25.40
N ASP A 159 -3.40 20.80 -24.33
CA ASP A 159 -3.18 22.26 -24.42
C ASP A 159 -1.87 22.58 -25.16
N VAL A 160 -0.79 21.85 -24.86
CA VAL A 160 0.50 21.99 -25.54
C VAL A 160 0.38 21.62 -27.02
N HIS A 161 -0.25 20.49 -27.35
CA HIS A 161 -0.37 20.05 -28.75
C HIS A 161 -1.29 20.93 -29.58
N ASP A 162 -2.49 21.21 -29.08
CA ASP A 162 -3.56 21.87 -29.84
C ASP A 162 -3.29 23.38 -29.95
N VAL A 163 -2.90 24.03 -28.85
CA VAL A 163 -2.69 25.49 -28.82
C VAL A 163 -1.36 25.84 -29.46
N LEU A 164 -0.24 25.29 -28.96
CA LEU A 164 1.08 25.65 -29.48
C LEU A 164 1.30 25.07 -30.88
N GLY A 165 0.87 23.83 -31.13
CA GLY A 165 0.96 23.21 -32.46
C GLY A 165 0.14 23.97 -33.51
N GLY A 166 -1.07 24.41 -33.17
CA GLY A 166 -1.91 25.24 -34.04
C GLY A 166 -1.26 26.58 -34.35
N MET A 167 -0.76 27.30 -33.34
CA MET A 167 -0.08 28.59 -33.52
C MET A 167 1.18 28.47 -34.40
N LEU A 168 2.03 27.46 -34.13
CA LEU A 168 3.25 27.23 -34.92
C LEU A 168 2.93 26.83 -36.37
N THR A 169 1.88 26.05 -36.58
CA THR A 169 1.42 25.69 -37.93
C THR A 169 1.00 26.94 -38.71
N SER A 170 0.25 27.84 -38.09
CA SER A 170 -0.13 29.12 -38.70
C SER A 170 1.08 29.99 -39.04
N ILE A 171 2.02 30.14 -38.09
CA ILE A 171 3.28 30.88 -38.32
C ILE A 171 4.06 30.28 -39.50
N LYS A 172 4.18 28.96 -39.56
CA LYS A 172 4.85 28.27 -40.67
C LYS A 172 4.15 28.52 -42.00
N MET A 173 2.82 28.48 -42.04
CA MET A 173 2.03 28.76 -43.24
C MET A 173 2.24 30.19 -43.74
N ASP A 174 2.21 31.18 -42.85
CA ASP A 174 2.43 32.58 -43.19
C ASP A 174 3.87 32.83 -43.67
N ALA A 175 4.86 32.28 -42.98
CA ALA A 175 6.26 32.35 -43.41
C ALA A 175 6.47 31.70 -44.79
N THR A 176 5.81 30.57 -45.07
CA THR A 176 5.86 29.91 -46.38
C THR A 176 5.18 30.76 -47.46
N ARG A 177 4.08 31.43 -47.15
CA ARG A 177 3.41 32.36 -48.08
C ARG A 177 4.27 33.57 -48.40
N ILE A 178 4.94 34.15 -47.41
CA ILE A 178 5.88 35.26 -47.61
C ILE A 178 7.05 34.80 -48.47
N GLN A 179 7.67 33.65 -48.16
CA GLN A 179 8.79 33.10 -48.93
C GLN A 179 8.44 32.93 -50.41
N ARG A 180 7.24 32.39 -50.72
CA ARG A 180 6.78 32.17 -52.11
C ARG A 180 6.50 33.45 -52.89
N ARG A 181 6.26 34.58 -52.21
CA ARG A 181 5.90 35.87 -52.83
C ARG A 181 7.05 36.88 -52.82
N ALA A 182 8.13 36.60 -52.12
CA ALA A 182 9.26 37.51 -52.00
C ALA A 182 10.22 37.32 -53.18
N ASP A 183 10.51 38.39 -53.90
CA ASP A 183 11.53 38.41 -54.96
C ASP A 183 12.93 38.83 -54.44
N ASN A 184 13.00 39.34 -53.20
CA ASN A 184 14.26 39.73 -52.56
C ASN A 184 14.97 38.49 -51.95
N PRO A 185 16.21 38.15 -52.37
CA PRO A 185 16.96 37.01 -51.86
C PRO A 185 17.20 37.03 -50.34
N GLU A 186 17.36 38.20 -49.74
CA GLU A 186 17.56 38.35 -48.29
C GLU A 186 16.28 37.96 -47.51
N VAL A 187 15.11 38.37 -48.01
CA VAL A 187 13.82 37.99 -47.43
C VAL A 187 13.54 36.50 -47.59
N GLN A 188 13.94 35.90 -48.72
CA GLN A 188 13.85 34.45 -48.92
C GLN A 188 14.73 33.67 -47.94
N ALA A 189 15.96 34.13 -47.67
CA ALA A 189 16.86 33.50 -46.70
C ALA A 189 16.32 33.61 -45.26
N LEU A 190 15.83 34.79 -44.87
CA LEU A 190 15.23 35.01 -43.55
C LEU A 190 13.99 34.13 -43.33
N THR A 191 13.09 34.05 -44.32
CA THR A 191 11.89 33.22 -44.23
C THR A 191 12.21 31.73 -44.25
N GLN A 192 13.25 31.29 -44.96
CA GLN A 192 13.74 29.91 -44.89
C GLN A 192 14.24 29.56 -43.48
N GLY A 193 15.00 30.46 -42.84
CA GLY A 193 15.42 30.31 -41.45
C GLY A 193 14.24 30.23 -40.48
N LEU A 194 13.24 31.09 -40.63
CA LEU A 194 12.01 31.06 -39.82
C LEU A 194 11.21 29.77 -39.99
N ILE A 195 11.08 29.26 -41.21
CA ILE A 195 10.40 27.98 -41.47
C ILE A 195 11.15 26.83 -40.80
N ALA A 196 12.47 26.79 -40.91
CA ALA A 196 13.31 25.77 -40.29
C ALA A 196 13.21 25.80 -38.75
N LEU A 197 13.32 26.99 -38.16
CA LEU A 197 13.18 27.16 -36.70
C LEU A 197 11.78 26.79 -36.22
N THR A 198 10.73 27.22 -36.94
CA THR A 198 9.34 26.88 -36.59
C THR A 198 9.11 25.38 -36.66
N GLN A 199 9.67 24.70 -37.68
CA GLN A 199 9.60 23.24 -37.79
C GLN A 199 10.30 22.55 -36.61
N GLN A 200 11.50 23.00 -36.24
CA GLN A 200 12.21 22.47 -35.07
C GLN A 200 11.41 22.67 -33.77
N THR A 201 10.73 23.81 -33.62
CA THR A 201 9.86 24.07 -32.47
C THR A 201 8.62 23.16 -32.48
N ILE A 202 8.00 22.92 -33.63
CA ILE A 202 6.89 21.95 -33.77
C ILE A 202 7.36 20.55 -33.34
N ASP A 203 8.53 20.12 -33.79
CA ASP A 203 9.08 18.82 -33.44
C ASP A 203 9.39 18.73 -31.94
N THR A 204 9.86 19.81 -31.32
CA THR A 204 10.10 19.91 -29.87
C THR A 204 8.78 19.85 -29.08
N VAL A 205 7.75 20.57 -29.50
CA VAL A 205 6.41 20.52 -28.89
C VAL A 205 5.84 19.10 -28.96
N LYS A 206 5.97 18.44 -30.11
CA LYS A 206 5.56 17.03 -30.27
C LYS A 206 6.29 16.11 -29.30
N GLN A 207 7.60 16.28 -29.14
CA GLN A 207 8.39 15.51 -28.16
C GLN A 207 7.93 15.74 -26.73
N ILE A 208 7.62 16.99 -26.35
CA ILE A 208 7.11 17.33 -25.01
C ILE A 208 5.74 16.70 -24.79
N SER A 209 4.82 16.80 -25.74
CA SER A 209 3.50 16.16 -25.67
C SER A 209 3.62 14.64 -25.50
N GLU A 210 4.47 13.97 -26.29
CA GLU A 210 4.69 12.51 -26.18
C GLU A 210 5.28 12.12 -24.81
N ALA A 211 6.15 12.94 -24.22
CA ALA A 211 6.71 12.69 -22.89
C ALA A 211 5.68 12.86 -21.76
N LEU A 212 4.75 13.82 -21.91
CA LEU A 212 3.64 14.02 -20.98
C LEU A 212 2.64 12.86 -21.07
N ARG A 213 2.25 12.50 -22.29
CA ARG A 213 1.35 11.39 -22.59
C ARG A 213 1.62 10.85 -24.00
N PRO A 214 2.04 9.58 -24.13
CA PRO A 214 2.28 8.98 -25.43
C PRO A 214 0.98 8.87 -26.24
N SER A 215 0.97 9.39 -27.46
CA SER A 215 -0.20 9.31 -28.33
C SER A 215 -0.52 7.86 -28.74
N ALA A 216 0.47 6.98 -28.74
CA ALA A 216 0.30 5.55 -28.97
C ALA A 216 -0.63 4.88 -27.94
N LEU A 217 -0.72 5.42 -26.71
CA LEU A 217 -1.66 4.94 -25.70
C LEU A 217 -3.11 5.37 -25.97
N ASP A 218 -3.34 6.44 -26.75
CA ASP A 218 -4.69 6.85 -27.17
C ASP A 218 -5.29 5.90 -28.21
N HIS A 219 -4.43 5.23 -28.99
CA HIS A 219 -4.81 4.20 -29.95
C HIS A 219 -4.58 2.76 -29.43
N LEU A 220 -4.26 2.64 -28.13
CA LEU A 220 -4.10 1.41 -27.34
C LEU A 220 -3.02 0.41 -27.83
N ASP A 221 -2.06 0.83 -28.65
CA ASP A 221 -0.94 -0.03 -29.01
C ASP A 221 0.22 0.15 -28.01
N LEU A 222 0.14 -0.59 -26.90
CA LEU A 222 1.17 -0.57 -25.87
C LEU A 222 2.55 -0.93 -26.42
N SER A 223 2.64 -1.85 -27.37
CA SER A 223 3.92 -2.31 -27.93
C SER A 223 4.65 -1.16 -28.64
N VAL A 224 3.91 -0.37 -29.42
CA VAL A 224 4.42 0.83 -30.09
C VAL A 224 4.82 1.91 -29.08
N ALA A 225 4.01 2.11 -28.03
CA ALA A 225 4.34 3.07 -26.97
C ALA A 225 5.68 2.73 -26.28
N LEU A 226 5.89 1.45 -25.93
CA LEU A 226 7.15 0.99 -25.32
C LEU A 226 8.34 1.14 -26.27
N ALA A 227 8.17 0.80 -27.55
CA ALA A 227 9.22 0.97 -28.56
C ALA A 227 9.62 2.45 -28.72
N ASN A 228 8.66 3.36 -28.76
CA ASN A 228 8.90 4.79 -28.87
C ASN A 228 9.64 5.34 -27.65
N GLU A 229 9.25 4.92 -26.44
CA GLU A 229 9.94 5.33 -25.20
C GLU A 229 11.37 4.77 -25.14
N LEU A 230 11.62 3.55 -25.60
CA LEU A 230 12.98 2.98 -25.68
C LEU A 230 13.89 3.74 -26.65
N GLN A 231 13.37 4.11 -27.81
CA GLN A 231 14.10 4.97 -28.75
C GLN A 231 14.41 6.32 -28.12
N ALA A 232 13.44 6.93 -27.43
CA ALA A 232 13.63 8.20 -26.76
C ALA A 232 14.64 8.08 -25.60
N PHE A 233 14.57 7.01 -24.81
CA PHE A 233 15.55 6.67 -23.77
C PHE A 233 16.96 6.57 -24.36
N THR A 234 17.15 5.79 -25.42
CA THR A 234 18.47 5.59 -26.06
C THR A 234 19.04 6.90 -26.57
N ARG A 235 18.21 7.75 -27.19
CA ARG A 235 18.63 9.09 -27.64
C ARG A 235 19.08 10.00 -26.50
N ARG A 236 18.47 9.88 -25.31
CA ARG A 236 18.77 10.72 -24.13
C ARG A 236 19.94 10.20 -23.30
N SER A 237 20.00 8.89 -23.07
CA SER A 237 20.97 8.26 -22.17
C SER A 237 22.22 7.74 -22.88
N GLY A 238 22.13 7.48 -24.20
CA GLY A 238 23.17 6.79 -24.96
C GLY A 238 23.24 5.28 -24.72
N VAL A 239 22.38 4.71 -23.87
CA VAL A 239 22.37 3.28 -23.54
C VAL A 239 21.58 2.52 -24.62
N PRO A 240 22.22 1.58 -25.35
CA PRO A 240 21.54 0.70 -26.31
C PRO A 240 20.42 -0.13 -25.66
N HIS A 241 19.46 -0.55 -26.49
CA HIS A 241 18.36 -1.40 -26.05
C HIS A 241 18.08 -2.55 -27.02
N SER A 242 17.47 -3.61 -26.49
CA SER A 242 16.78 -4.64 -27.27
C SER A 242 15.29 -4.66 -26.90
N LEU A 243 14.44 -4.95 -27.88
CA LEU A 243 13.01 -5.15 -27.66
C LEU A 243 12.58 -6.43 -28.36
N ASP A 244 12.08 -7.37 -27.57
CA ASP A 244 11.42 -8.59 -28.04
C ASP A 244 9.93 -8.51 -27.64
N ALA A 245 9.12 -8.00 -28.56
CA ALA A 245 7.68 -7.88 -28.38
C ALA A 245 6.97 -8.88 -29.29
N ASP A 246 6.45 -9.96 -28.70
CA ASP A 246 5.58 -10.92 -29.39
C ASP A 246 4.17 -10.76 -28.83
N ALA A 247 3.45 -9.86 -29.48
CA ALA A 247 2.25 -9.24 -28.96
C ALA A 247 1.35 -8.85 -30.14
N PRO A 248 0.46 -9.74 -30.62
CA PRO A 248 -0.61 -9.33 -31.52
C PRO A 248 -1.43 -8.21 -30.86
N ALA A 249 -1.90 -7.23 -31.64
CA ALA A 249 -2.60 -6.01 -31.20
C ALA A 249 -3.26 -6.12 -29.80
N LEU A 250 -2.49 -5.77 -28.77
CA LEU A 250 -2.85 -6.02 -27.38
C LEU A 250 -3.90 -5.01 -26.93
N ARG A 251 -5.16 -5.43 -26.88
CA ARG A 251 -6.23 -4.58 -26.35
C ARG A 251 -6.32 -4.71 -24.84
N LEU A 252 -5.51 -3.93 -24.14
CA LEU A 252 -5.67 -3.69 -22.70
C LEU A 252 -6.73 -2.62 -22.48
N ALA A 253 -7.41 -2.67 -21.33
CA ALA A 253 -8.18 -1.52 -20.88
C ALA A 253 -7.26 -0.29 -20.71
N PRO A 254 -7.71 0.94 -21.04
CA PRO A 254 -6.86 2.14 -21.02
C PRO A 254 -6.10 2.34 -19.69
N LYS A 255 -6.76 2.06 -18.56
CA LYS A 255 -6.15 2.13 -17.22
C LYS A 255 -4.94 1.18 -17.08
N HIS A 256 -5.03 -0.05 -17.62
CA HIS A 256 -3.96 -1.04 -17.56
C HIS A 256 -2.80 -0.65 -18.47
N ALA A 257 -3.08 -0.19 -19.70
CA ALA A 257 -2.06 0.27 -20.64
C ALA A 257 -1.24 1.43 -20.06
N THR A 258 -1.92 2.46 -19.52
CA THR A 258 -1.25 3.59 -18.84
C THR A 258 -0.44 3.12 -17.65
N ALA A 259 -0.97 2.22 -16.83
CA ALA A 259 -0.29 1.74 -15.64
C ALA A 259 1.01 0.96 -15.99
N VAL A 260 0.93 0.04 -16.95
CA VAL A 260 2.09 -0.70 -17.48
C VAL A 260 3.13 0.25 -18.05
N TYR A 261 2.70 1.23 -18.86
CA TYR A 261 3.59 2.22 -19.45
C TYR A 261 4.32 3.07 -18.39
N ARG A 262 3.62 3.51 -17.34
CA ARG A 262 4.23 4.30 -16.27
C ARG A 262 5.23 3.50 -15.45
N ILE A 263 4.95 2.22 -15.18
CA ILE A 263 5.93 1.30 -14.54
C ILE A 263 7.17 1.16 -15.42
N PHE A 264 6.98 0.99 -16.73
CA PHE A 264 8.08 0.89 -17.68
C PHE A 264 8.94 2.17 -17.73
N GLN A 265 8.29 3.34 -17.81
CA GLN A 265 8.95 4.64 -17.82
C GLN A 265 9.76 4.89 -16.55
N GLU A 266 9.22 4.54 -15.38
CA GLU A 266 9.93 4.62 -14.11
C GLU A 266 11.13 3.65 -14.09
N GLY A 267 10.97 2.44 -14.62
CA GLY A 267 12.06 1.48 -14.83
C GLY A 267 13.21 2.09 -15.64
N LEU A 268 12.93 2.64 -16.82
CA LEU A 268 13.94 3.30 -17.65
C LEU A 268 14.57 4.54 -16.99
N THR A 269 13.79 5.28 -16.20
CA THR A 269 14.29 6.43 -15.43
C THR A 269 15.30 5.96 -14.38
N ASN A 270 15.02 4.87 -13.69
CA ASN A 270 15.94 4.27 -12.73
C ASN A 270 17.23 3.78 -13.41
N VAL A 271 17.13 3.16 -14.58
CA VAL A 271 18.31 2.79 -15.38
C VAL A 271 19.14 4.04 -15.69
N SER A 272 18.53 5.08 -16.24
CA SER A 272 19.24 6.30 -16.65
C SER A 272 19.90 7.03 -15.48
N ARG A 273 19.31 6.99 -14.28
CA ARG A 273 19.79 7.75 -13.11
C ARG A 273 20.77 6.97 -12.24
N HIS A 274 20.64 5.65 -12.17
CA HIS A 274 21.26 4.86 -11.11
C HIS A 274 22.11 3.69 -11.61
N SER A 275 21.81 3.10 -12.77
CA SER A 275 22.38 1.80 -13.13
C SER A 275 23.80 1.84 -13.71
N LYS A 276 24.20 2.92 -14.40
CA LYS A 276 25.39 2.92 -15.29
C LYS A 276 25.41 1.71 -16.25
N ALA A 277 24.23 1.22 -16.66
CA ALA A 277 24.07 0.10 -17.56
C ALA A 277 24.70 0.39 -18.93
N GLN A 278 25.19 -0.67 -19.57
CA GLN A 278 25.69 -0.66 -20.94
C GLN A 278 24.63 -1.16 -21.91
N HIS A 279 23.60 -1.85 -21.43
CA HIS A 279 22.51 -2.35 -22.26
C HIS A 279 21.23 -2.56 -21.46
N VAL A 280 20.08 -2.41 -22.13
CA VAL A 280 18.76 -2.71 -21.57
C VAL A 280 18.02 -3.70 -22.48
N ASP A 281 17.60 -4.82 -21.91
CA ASP A 281 16.75 -5.80 -22.59
C ASP A 281 15.31 -5.70 -22.13
N VAL A 282 14.39 -5.56 -23.09
CA VAL A 282 12.95 -5.53 -22.82
C VAL A 282 12.26 -6.67 -23.56
N ARG A 283 11.39 -7.39 -22.85
CA ARG A 283 10.50 -8.39 -23.45
C ARG A 283 9.06 -8.14 -23.07
N LEU A 284 8.18 -8.25 -24.06
CA LEU A 284 6.72 -8.18 -23.89
C LEU A 284 6.11 -9.44 -24.50
N ARG A 285 5.47 -10.26 -23.67
CA ARG A 285 4.86 -11.53 -24.07
C ARG A 285 3.47 -11.68 -23.49
N VAL A 286 2.58 -12.34 -24.22
CA VAL A 286 1.31 -12.85 -23.68
C VAL A 286 1.51 -14.31 -23.29
N GLU A 287 1.27 -14.61 -22.01
CA GLU A 287 1.33 -15.96 -21.46
C GLU A 287 -0.05 -16.31 -20.89
N GLY A 288 -0.85 -17.06 -21.64
CA GLY A 288 -2.25 -17.35 -21.27
C GLY A 288 -3.09 -16.07 -21.23
N GLU A 289 -3.73 -15.81 -20.09
CA GLU A 289 -4.56 -14.61 -19.87
C GLU A 289 -3.78 -13.43 -19.25
N ARG A 290 -2.45 -13.50 -19.22
CA ARG A 290 -1.61 -12.48 -18.60
C ARG A 290 -0.62 -11.89 -19.59
N LEU A 291 -0.47 -10.57 -19.52
CA LEU A 291 0.64 -9.86 -20.13
C LEU A 291 1.85 -9.92 -19.20
N ARG A 292 3.01 -10.30 -19.72
CA ARG A 292 4.28 -10.25 -19.02
C ARG A 292 5.20 -9.24 -19.70
N LEU A 293 5.63 -8.24 -18.93
CA LEU A 293 6.65 -7.27 -19.30
C LEU A 293 7.89 -7.52 -18.44
N THR A 294 9.03 -7.75 -19.07
CA THR A 294 10.32 -7.82 -18.38
C THR A 294 11.25 -6.74 -18.89
N LEU A 295 11.86 -5.98 -18.00
CA LEU A 295 12.94 -5.04 -18.28
C LEU A 295 14.16 -5.49 -17.47
N HIS A 296 15.29 -5.62 -18.14
CA HIS A 296 16.55 -6.02 -17.53
C HIS A 296 17.66 -5.07 -17.96
N ASP A 297 18.38 -4.50 -17.00
CA ASP A 297 19.62 -3.77 -17.27
C ASP A 297 20.82 -4.54 -16.70
N ASP A 298 21.96 -4.38 -17.34
CA ASP A 298 23.25 -4.97 -16.96
C ASP A 298 24.10 -4.05 -16.06
N GLY A 299 23.45 -3.10 -15.38
CA GLY A 299 24.14 -2.08 -14.60
C GLY A 299 24.67 -2.57 -13.24
N CYS A 300 24.98 -1.61 -12.37
CA CYS A 300 25.58 -1.86 -11.07
C CYS A 300 24.64 -2.55 -10.06
N GLY A 301 23.34 -2.65 -10.36
CA GLY A 301 22.33 -3.15 -9.43
C GLY A 301 22.28 -2.38 -8.09
N PHE A 302 21.44 -2.84 -7.17
CA PHE A 302 21.28 -2.28 -5.84
C PHE A 302 20.72 -3.32 -4.87
N ASP A 303 20.81 -3.03 -3.58
CA ASP A 303 20.14 -3.83 -2.55
C ASP A 303 18.66 -3.42 -2.45
N VAL A 304 17.77 -4.35 -2.79
CA VAL A 304 16.32 -4.13 -2.83
C VAL A 304 15.73 -3.92 -1.43
N ASP A 305 16.40 -4.45 -0.40
CA ASP A 305 15.93 -4.40 0.99
C ASP A 305 16.54 -3.22 1.78
N ALA A 306 17.42 -2.44 1.16
CA ALA A 306 18.04 -1.27 1.79
C ALA A 306 17.02 -0.12 2.02
N PRO A 307 16.98 0.49 3.22
CA PRO A 307 15.92 1.42 3.61
C PRO A 307 15.93 2.82 2.96
N GLU A 308 17.02 3.29 2.35
CA GLU A 308 17.21 4.74 2.13
C GLU A 308 17.34 5.23 0.66
N GLY A 309 17.46 4.36 -0.34
CA GLY A 309 17.84 4.80 -1.70
C GLY A 309 16.74 4.89 -2.75
N SER A 310 15.85 3.90 -2.81
CA SER A 310 14.97 3.68 -3.98
C SER A 310 13.51 3.39 -3.58
N ALA A 311 13.15 3.55 -2.30
CA ALA A 311 11.91 3.02 -1.76
C ALA A 311 10.66 3.62 -2.41
N LEU A 312 10.64 4.93 -2.70
CA LEU A 312 9.42 5.61 -3.17
C LEU A 312 9.07 5.26 -4.63
N GLY A 313 10.06 5.21 -5.53
CA GLY A 313 9.84 4.86 -6.94
C GLY A 313 9.41 3.39 -7.09
N LEU A 314 10.09 2.49 -6.36
CA LEU A 314 9.72 1.07 -6.34
C LEU A 314 8.35 0.83 -5.68
N LEU A 315 8.03 1.56 -4.61
CA LEU A 315 6.72 1.51 -3.97
C LEU A 315 5.62 1.95 -4.93
N SER A 316 5.81 3.09 -5.62
CA SER A 316 4.84 3.60 -6.60
C SER A 316 4.60 2.61 -7.73
N MET A 317 5.66 1.96 -8.25
CA MET A 317 5.50 0.92 -9.28
C MET A 317 4.73 -0.30 -8.76
N ARG A 318 5.01 -0.75 -7.52
CA ARG A 318 4.31 -1.88 -6.89
C ARG A 318 2.83 -1.58 -6.63
N GLU A 319 2.52 -0.39 -6.14
CA GLU A 319 1.14 0.05 -5.92
C GLU A 319 0.37 0.12 -7.23
N ARG A 320 0.96 0.73 -8.26
CA ARG A 320 0.35 0.83 -9.60
C ARG A 320 0.10 -0.54 -10.23
N ALA A 321 1.00 -1.52 -10.02
CA ALA A 321 0.77 -2.89 -10.47
C ALA A 321 -0.43 -3.51 -9.73
N ARG A 322 -0.52 -3.35 -8.40
CA ARG A 322 -1.65 -3.86 -7.61
C ARG A 322 -2.99 -3.25 -8.00
N GLU A 323 -3.03 -1.95 -8.30
CA GLU A 323 -4.26 -1.24 -8.71
C GLU A 323 -4.91 -1.78 -10.00
N ILE A 324 -4.13 -2.50 -10.81
CA ILE A 324 -4.59 -3.15 -12.05
C ILE A 324 -4.62 -4.67 -11.94
N GLY A 325 -4.64 -5.22 -10.72
CA GLY A 325 -4.64 -6.67 -10.48
C GLY A 325 -3.34 -7.38 -10.91
N GLY A 326 -2.25 -6.62 -11.08
CA GLY A 326 -0.96 -7.09 -11.51
C GLY A 326 0.03 -7.32 -10.36
N GLU A 327 1.09 -8.05 -10.67
CA GLU A 327 2.19 -8.37 -9.77
C GLU A 327 3.49 -7.83 -10.34
N LEU A 328 4.29 -7.18 -9.49
CA LEU A 328 5.59 -6.63 -9.85
C LEU A 328 6.68 -7.24 -8.98
N HIS A 329 7.62 -7.93 -9.62
CA HIS A 329 8.82 -8.46 -9.00
C HIS A 329 10.04 -7.69 -9.47
N ILE A 330 10.85 -7.23 -8.53
CA ILE A 330 12.12 -6.57 -8.81
C ILE A 330 13.20 -7.41 -8.16
N ARG A 331 14.19 -7.83 -8.96
CA ARG A 331 15.39 -8.53 -8.49
C ARG A 331 16.59 -7.68 -8.85
N SER A 332 17.38 -7.32 -7.86
CA SER A 332 18.61 -6.58 -8.03
C SER A 332 19.59 -7.01 -6.95
N ALA A 333 20.88 -6.96 -7.27
CA ALA A 333 21.95 -7.08 -6.29
C ALA A 333 23.15 -6.27 -6.80
N PRO A 334 24.00 -5.73 -5.89
CA PRO A 334 25.21 -5.04 -6.30
C PRO A 334 26.06 -5.88 -7.27
N GLY A 335 26.35 -5.34 -8.45
CA GLY A 335 27.09 -5.97 -9.55
C GLY A 335 26.30 -6.91 -10.46
N ALA A 336 25.00 -7.12 -10.22
CA ALA A 336 24.18 -8.10 -10.94
C ALA A 336 23.12 -7.49 -11.87
N GLY A 337 23.15 -6.16 -12.09
CA GLY A 337 22.09 -5.46 -12.81
C GLY A 337 20.76 -5.43 -12.07
N THR A 338 19.71 -4.98 -12.75
CA THR A 338 18.34 -5.01 -12.22
C THR A 338 17.39 -5.67 -13.20
N ARG A 339 16.53 -6.54 -12.68
CA ARG A 339 15.42 -7.14 -13.43
C ARG A 339 14.10 -6.72 -12.81
N LEU A 340 13.28 -6.07 -13.62
CA LEU A 340 11.87 -5.77 -13.36
C LEU A 340 11.01 -6.75 -14.15
N ALA A 341 10.09 -7.43 -13.47
CA ALA A 341 9.13 -8.36 -14.08
C ALA A 341 7.72 -8.00 -13.62
N LEU A 342 6.90 -7.54 -14.55
CA LEU A 342 5.51 -7.16 -14.35
C LEU A 342 4.60 -8.22 -15.01
N SER A 343 3.58 -8.69 -14.28
CA SER A 343 2.54 -9.58 -14.80
C SER A 343 1.17 -8.99 -14.54
N VAL A 344 0.38 -8.75 -15.58
CA VAL A 344 -0.93 -8.08 -15.50
C VAL A 344 -1.98 -8.92 -16.21
N PRO A 345 -3.19 -9.11 -15.65
CA PRO A 345 -4.26 -9.80 -16.35
C PRO A 345 -4.73 -9.01 -17.59
N LEU A 346 -5.02 -9.72 -18.68
CA LEU A 346 -5.51 -9.12 -19.93
C LEU A 346 -6.97 -8.69 -19.84
N HIS A 347 -7.77 -9.44 -19.09
CA HIS A 347 -9.17 -9.17 -18.79
C HIS A 347 -9.32 -8.91 -17.30
N GLN A 348 -10.15 -7.95 -16.92
CA GLN A 348 -10.58 -7.88 -15.52
C GLN A 348 -11.42 -9.13 -15.25
N GLU A 349 -11.01 -9.97 -14.30
CA GLU A 349 -11.99 -10.79 -13.60
C GLU A 349 -12.98 -9.81 -12.99
N SER A 350 -14.22 -9.80 -13.48
CA SER A 350 -15.33 -9.17 -12.77
C SER A 350 -15.41 -9.83 -11.41
N GLY A 351 -14.76 -9.20 -10.42
CA GLY A 351 -14.82 -9.64 -9.03
C GLY A 351 -16.28 -9.69 -8.60
N ALA A 352 -16.71 -10.88 -8.19
CA ALA A 352 -17.99 -11.12 -7.56
C ALA A 352 -18.21 -10.12 -6.42
N ALA A 353 -19.30 -9.36 -6.52
CA ALA A 353 -19.89 -8.63 -5.41
C ALA A 353 -20.87 -9.54 -4.67
#